data_AF-A0A2E0URV1-F1
#
_entry.id   AF-A0A2E0URV1-F1
#
_cell.length_a   1.000
_cell.length_b   1.000
_cell.length_c   1.000
_cell.angle_alpha   90.00
_cell.angle_beta   90.00
_cell.angle_gamma   90.00
#
_symmetry.space_group_name_H-M   'P 1'
#
loop_
_entity.id
_entity.type
_entity.pdbx_description
1 polymer ?
#
loop_
_entity_poly.entity_id
_entity_poly.type
_entity_poly.pdbx_seq_one_letter_code
_entity_poly.pdbx_strand_id
1 'polypeptide(L)' 'MNGSQIYIITSILILVIIAILFFFTNKNKTKKRLSGLASLSFGLIITGIVFGDNRLVGYSLIGAGVVFAIIDIFIKNKDK' A
#
# COMPACT_ATOMS: atom_id res chain seq x y z
N MET A 1 1.55 0.69 27.77
CA MET A 1 0.45 -0.01 27.06
C MET A 1 0.83 -1.48 26.99
N ASN A 2 -0.07 -2.40 27.33
CA ASN A 2 0.21 -3.83 27.13
C ASN A 2 0.54 -4.08 25.66
N GLY A 3 1.49 -4.98 25.36
CA GLY A 3 1.90 -5.28 23.98
C GLY A 3 0.72 -5.65 23.08
N SER A 4 -0.29 -6.31 23.66
CA SER A 4 -1.56 -6.65 23.02
C SER A 4 -2.37 -5.42 22.58
N GLN A 5 -2.38 -4.34 23.37
CA GLN A 5 -3.12 -3.12 23.04
C GLN A 5 -2.48 -2.34 21.89
N ILE A 6 -1.15 -2.34 21.83
CA ILE A 6 -0.38 -1.67 20.76
C ILE A 6 -0.63 -2.37 19.43
N TYR A 7 -0.66 -3.71 19.44
CA TYR A 7 -0.92 -4.50 18.23
C TYR A 7 -2.33 -4.27 17.69
N ILE A 8 -3.33 -4.25 18.58
CA ILE A 8 -4.74 -4.02 18.21
C ILE A 8 -4.92 -2.64 17.57
N ILE A 9 -4.31 -1.61 18.13
CA ILE A 9 -4.38 -0.25 17.59
C ILE A 9 -3.70 -0.18 16.22
N THR A 10 -2.53 -0.79 16.05
CA THR A 10 -1.83 -0.86 14.76
C THR A 10 -2.65 -1.61 13.71
N SER A 11 -3.27 -2.74 14.05
CA SER A 11 -4.12 -3.51 13.14
C SER A 11 -5.35 -2.72 12.68
N ILE A 12 -6.00 -1.99 13.60
CA ILE A 12 -7.15 -1.13 13.26
C ILE A 12 -6.71 0.00 12.34
N LEU A 13 -5.57 0.62 12.63
CA LEU A 13 -5.01 1.70 11.81
C LEU A 13 -4.75 1.22 10.37
N ILE A 14 -4.15 0.04 10.21
CA ILE A 14 -3.89 -0.59 8.90
C ILE A 14 -5.19 -0.90 8.17
N LEU A 15 -6.19 -1.42 8.89
CA LEU A 15 -7.48 -1.80 8.31
C LEU A 15 -8.24 -0.57 7.79
N VAL A 16 -8.18 0.55 8.51
CA VAL A 16 -8.74 1.84 8.07
C VAL A 16 -8.01 2.35 6.83
N ILE A 17 -6.68 2.25 6.79
CA ILE A 17 -5.88 2.66 5.62
C ILE A 17 -6.25 1.84 4.38
N ILE A 18 -6.40 0.51 4.52
CA ILE A 18 -6.82 -0.38 3.42
C ILE A 18 -8.25 -0.08 2.99
N ALA A 19 -9.18 0.14 3.93
CA ALA A 19 -10.56 0.44 3.62
C ALA A 19 -10.72 1.76 2.87
N ILE A 20 -10.00 2.81 3.28
CA ILE A 20 -9.97 4.10 2.57
C ILE A 20 -9.38 3.93 1.17
N LEU A 21 -8.29 3.16 1.03
CA LEU A 21 -7.67 2.88 -0.26
C LEU A 21 -8.62 2.19 -1.23
N PHE A 22 -9.35 1.19 -0.74
CA PHE A 22 -10.32 0.43 -1.52
C PHE A 22 -11.55 1.27 -1.89
N PHE A 23 -12.01 2.09 -0.95
CA PHE A 23 -13.11 3.02 -1.16
C PHE A 23 -12.77 4.09 -2.21
N PHE A 24 -11.55 4.63 -2.18
CA PHE A 24 -11.09 5.59 -3.18
C PHE A 24 -10.87 4.96 -4.56
N THR A 25 -10.45 3.69 -4.60
CA THR A 25 -10.30 2.89 -5.83
C THR A 25 -11.65 2.64 -6.54
N ASN A 26 -12.74 2.53 -5.79
CA ASN A 26 -14.03 2.11 -6.35
C ASN A 26 -14.89 3.26 -6.93
N LYS A 27 -14.39 4.51 -6.93
CA LYS A 27 -15.24 5.68 -7.23
C LYS A 27 -15.37 6.07 -8.71
N ASN A 28 -14.71 5.40 -9.65
CA ASN A 28 -14.89 5.73 -11.07
C ASN A 28 -15.36 4.54 -11.91
N LYS A 29 -16.70 4.50 -12.06
CA LYS A 29 -17.35 4.02 -13.28
C LYS A 29 -16.80 4.85 -14.45
N THR A 30 -15.72 4.40 -15.07
CA THR A 30 -15.34 4.52 -16.49
C THR A 30 -13.81 4.37 -16.65
N LYS A 31 -13.40 3.22 -17.19
CA LYS A 31 -12.14 2.97 -17.92
C LYS A 31 -10.88 3.76 -17.50
N LYS A 32 -10.23 3.36 -16.40
CA LYS A 32 -8.76 3.13 -16.36
C LYS A 32 -8.49 2.16 -15.22
N ARG A 33 -8.32 0.87 -15.54
CA ARG A 33 -7.95 -0.18 -14.57
C ARG A 33 -6.75 0.31 -13.73
N LEU A 34 -6.74 -0.06 -12.45
CA LEU A 34 -5.51 -0.07 -11.66
C LEU A 34 -4.45 -0.79 -12.49
N SER A 35 -3.31 -0.14 -12.68
CA SER A 35 -2.19 -0.77 -13.38
C SER A 35 -1.71 -1.93 -12.52
N GLY A 36 -1.28 -3.03 -13.15
CA GLY A 36 -0.71 -4.17 -12.43
C GLY A 36 0.45 -3.77 -11.52
N LEU A 37 1.21 -2.73 -11.90
CA LEU A 37 2.25 -2.15 -11.06
C LEU A 37 1.69 -1.46 -9.82
N ALA A 38 0.58 -0.72 -9.92
CA ALA A 38 -0.07 -0.10 -8.76
C ALA A 38 -0.50 -1.16 -7.73
N SER A 39 -1.05 -2.29 -8.18
CA SER A 39 -1.40 -3.39 -7.26
C SER A 39 -0.17 -4.01 -6.59
N LEU A 40 0.94 -4.14 -7.32
CA LEU A 40 2.20 -4.65 -6.78
C LEU A 40 2.82 -3.68 -5.76
N SER A 41 2.78 -2.38 -6.04
CA SER A 41 3.20 -1.32 -5.13
C SER A 41 2.46 -1.37 -3.80
N PHE A 42 1.13 -1.46 -3.84
CA PHE A 42 0.33 -1.56 -2.63
C PHE A 42 0.58 -2.87 -1.88
N GLY A 43 0.76 -3.99 -2.61
CA GLY A 43 1.14 -5.27 -2.01
C GLY A 43 2.46 -5.19 -1.24
N LEU A 44 3.48 -4.55 -1.82
CA LEU A 44 4.79 -4.33 -1.18
C LEU A 44 4.69 -3.43 0.05
N ILE A 45 3.93 -2.33 -0.04
CA ILE A 45 3.73 -1.41 1.09
C ILE A 45 3.01 -2.12 2.24
N ILE A 46 1.93 -2.85 1.96
CA ILE A 46 1.17 -3.59 2.97
C ILE A 46 2.05 -4.67 3.61
N THR A 47 2.78 -5.44 2.80
CA THR A 47 3.66 -6.50 3.30
C THR A 47 4.79 -5.94 4.16
N GLY A 48 5.35 -4.79 3.80
CA GLY A 48 6.38 -4.12 4.61
C GLY A 48 5.84 -3.54 5.93
N ILE A 49 4.58 -3.11 5.95
CA ILE A 49 3.91 -2.70 7.20
C ILE A 49 3.67 -3.91 8.11
N VAL A 50 3.26 -5.06 7.54
CA VAL A 50 3.05 -6.32 8.29
C VAL A 50 4.39 -6.85 8.85
N PHE A 51 5.47 -6.73 8.09
CA PHE A 51 6.83 -7.07 8.56
C PHE A 51 7.46 -5.98 9.44
N GLY A 52 6.68 -5.04 9.98
CA GLY A 52 7.15 -3.92 10.80
C GLY A 52 7.94 -4.31 12.05
N ASP A 53 7.76 -5.54 12.55
CA ASP A 53 8.58 -6.10 13.63
C ASP A 53 10.04 -6.30 13.20
N ASN A 54 10.28 -6.68 11.94
CA ASN A 54 11.62 -6.77 11.36
C ASN A 54 11.90 -5.53 10.50
N ARG A 55 12.26 -4.44 11.19
CA ARG A 55 12.41 -3.08 10.65
C ARG A 55 13.18 -3.01 9.33
N LEU A 56 14.30 -3.73 9.21
CA LEU A 56 15.10 -3.77 7.99
C LEU A 56 14.27 -4.25 6.79
N VAL A 57 13.59 -5.39 6.93
CA VAL A 57 12.77 -5.99 5.88
C VAL A 57 11.51 -5.15 5.64
N GLY A 58 10.84 -4.69 6.70
CA GLY A 58 9.65 -3.85 6.60
C GLY A 58 9.89 -2.55 5.82
N TYR A 59 10.95 -1.81 6.15
CA TYR A 59 11.28 -0.56 5.46
C TYR A 59 11.76 -0.78 4.03
N SER A 60 12.50 -1.84 3.75
CA SER A 60 12.89 -2.19 2.38
C SER A 60 11.68 -2.50 1.51
N LEU A 61 10.71 -3.25 2.02
CA LEU A 61 9.48 -3.55 1.28
C LEU A 61 8.61 -2.31 1.05
N ILE A 62 8.45 -1.46 2.07
CA ILE A 62 7.73 -0.18 1.92
C ILE A 62 8.43 0.70 0.87
N GLY A 63 9.75 0.86 0.99
CA GLY A 63 10.53 1.65 0.04
C GLY A 63 10.42 1.14 -1.40
N ALA A 64 10.56 -0.17 -1.60
CA ALA A 64 10.39 -0.79 -2.91
C ALA A 64 8.97 -0.56 -3.46
N GLY A 65 7.92 -0.74 -2.65
CA GLY A 65 6.55 -0.50 -3.08
C GLY A 65 6.27 0.94 -3.50
N VAL A 66 6.85 1.92 -2.79
CA VAL A 66 6.78 3.34 -3.15
C VAL A 66 7.50 3.62 -4.48
N VAL A 67 8.69 3.05 -4.69
CA VAL A 67 9.43 3.19 -5.96
C VAL A 67 8.62 2.64 -7.13
N PHE A 68 8.02 1.45 -6.98
CA PHE A 68 7.14 0.89 -8.01
C PHE A 68 5.92 1.77 -8.28
N ALA A 69 5.38 2.46 -7.26
CA ALA A 69 4.22 3.33 -7.44
C ALA A 69 4.58 4.57 -8.26
N ILE A 70 5.77 5.13 -8.02
CA ILE A 70 6.31 6.25 -8.79
C ILE A 70 6.53 5.83 -10.26
N ILE A 71 7.14 4.66 -10.48
CA ILE A 71 7.36 4.11 -11.82
C ILE A 71 6.02 3.92 -12.54
N ASP A 72 5.01 3.37 -11.86
CA ASP A 72 3.67 3.21 -12.45
C ASP A 72 3.06 4.53 -12.91
N ILE A 73 3.18 5.57 -12.09
CA ILE A 73 2.67 6.92 -12.40
C ILE A 73 3.39 7.48 -13.63
N PHE A 74 4.72 7.34 -13.70
CA PHE A 74 5.50 7.80 -14.85
C PHE A 74 5.14 7.06 -16.14
N ILE A 75 4.99 5.74 -16.09
CA ILE A 75 4.60 4.92 -17.26
C ILE A 75 3.19 5.31 -17.72
N LYS A 76 2.24 5.41 -16.79
CA LYS A 76 0.84 5.73 -17.09
C LYS A 76 0.63 7.15 -17.60
N ASN A 77 1.56 8.08 -17.31
CA ASN A 77 1.59 9.42 -17.88
C ASN A 77 2.22 9.47 -19.27
N LYS A 78 3.08 8.52 -19.62
CA LYS A 78 3.72 8.45 -20.95
C LYS A 78 2.83 7.77 -21.99
N ASP A 79 1.92 6.89 -21.57
CA ASP A 79 0.89 6.23 -22.40
C ASP A 79 -0.37 7.08 -22.63
N LYS A 80 -0.31 8.40 -22.39
CA LYS A 80 -1.42 9.36 -22.57
C LYS A 80 -1.02 10.42 -23.59
#